data_AF-A0A1C2J3N7-F1
#
_entry.id   AF-A0A1C2J3N7-F1
#
_cell.length_a   1.000
_cell.length_b   1.000
_cell.length_c   1.000
_cell.angle_alpha   90.00
_cell.angle_beta   90.00
_cell.angle_gamma   90.00
#
_symmetry.space_group_name_H-M   'P 1'
#
loop_
_entity.id
_entity.type
_entity.pdbx_description
1 polymer ?
#
loop_
_entity_poly.entity_id
_entity_poly.type
_entity_poly.pdbx_seq_one_letter_code
_entity_poly.pdbx_strand_id
1 'polypeptide(L)'
;MTMYWKANGERDLIRENAEEWNQEMALEAERARRKRKPTREEIEFSVWIFNLPFRAIGWLLALPFRYGYGKQYLWALLFLFFVAPVTFFVGAFVLGIHAHPQAFLAFWQTYVIQHPGAASWTWAIRGFTDLCRW
;
A
#
# COMPACT_ATOMS: atom_id res chain seq x y z
N MET A 1 -43.25 8.88 -25.64
CA MET A 1 -43.75 8.70 -24.27
C MET A 1 -44.50 7.38 -24.21
N THR A 2 -43.95 6.39 -23.50
CA THR A 2 -44.58 5.09 -23.28
C THR A 2 -45.64 5.26 -22.20
N MET A 3 -46.86 4.78 -22.42
CA MET A 3 -47.92 4.85 -21.41
C MET A 3 -47.90 3.60 -20.53
N TYR A 4 -47.94 3.78 -19.22
CA TYR A 4 -47.97 2.68 -18.26
C TYR A 4 -49.31 2.61 -17.55
N TRP A 5 -49.75 1.39 -17.27
CA TRP A 5 -51.02 1.11 -16.60
C TRP A 5 -50.74 0.24 -15.37
N LYS A 6 -51.41 0.56 -14.27
CA LYS A 6 -51.43 -0.25 -13.06
C LYS A 6 -52.30 -1.49 -13.29
N ALA A 7 -52.13 -2.51 -12.45
CA ALA A 7 -52.92 -3.74 -12.54
C ALA A 7 -54.44 -3.54 -12.36
N ASN A 8 -54.85 -2.42 -11.75
CA ASN A 8 -56.25 -2.01 -11.60
C ASN A 8 -56.82 -1.26 -12.83
N GLY A 9 -56.04 -1.11 -13.90
CA GLY A 9 -56.45 -0.41 -15.12
C GLY A 9 -56.31 1.12 -15.07
N GLU A 10 -55.88 1.70 -13.95
CA GLU A 10 -55.57 3.12 -13.86
C GLU A 10 -54.21 3.44 -14.50
N ARG A 11 -54.08 4.64 -15.08
CA ARG A 11 -52.81 5.09 -15.65
C ARG A 11 -51.75 5.27 -14.56
N ASP A 12 -50.56 4.75 -14.80
CA ASP A 12 -49.43 4.82 -13.87
C ASP A 12 -48.52 6.01 -14.18
N LEU A 13 -48.99 7.21 -13.82
CA LEU A 13 -48.23 8.45 -14.01
C LEU A 13 -46.92 8.49 -13.23
N ILE A 14 -46.81 7.75 -12.12
CA ILE A 14 -45.58 7.70 -11.32
C ILE A 14 -44.48 7.00 -12.10
N ARG A 15 -44.81 5.87 -12.74
CA ARG A 15 -43.88 5.12 -13.56
C ARG A 15 -43.49 5.86 -14.84
N GLU A 16 -44.45 6.52 -15.48
CA GLU A 16 -44.19 7.36 -16.65
C GLU A 16 -43.19 8.49 -16.31
N ASN A 17 -43.43 9.25 -15.24
CA ASN A 17 -42.54 10.34 -14.83
C ASN A 17 -41.16 9.83 -14.40
N ALA A 18 -41.07 8.67 -13.74
CA ALA A 18 -39.80 8.07 -13.33
C ALA A 18 -38.94 7.66 -14.54
N GLU A 19 -39.57 7.17 -15.61
CA GLU A 19 -38.85 6.83 -16.84
C GLU A 19 -38.38 8.06 -17.60
N GLU A 20 -39.19 9.12 -17.67
CA GLU A 20 -38.76 10.39 -18.27
C GLU A 20 -37.57 10.98 -17.51
N TRP A 21 -37.63 11.02 -16.19
CA TRP A 21 -36.52 11.47 -15.34
C TRP A 21 -35.25 10.63 -15.57
N ASN A 22 -35.38 9.31 -15.67
CA ASN A 22 -34.24 8.43 -15.94
C ASN A 22 -33.62 8.66 -17.33
N GLN A 23 -34.44 8.97 -18.33
CA GLN A 23 -33.95 9.32 -19.67
C GLN A 23 -33.23 10.66 -19.68
N GLU A 24 -33.76 11.67 -18.99
CA GLU A 24 -33.10 12.97 -18.82
C GLU A 24 -31.75 12.82 -18.11
N MET A 25 -31.70 12.08 -16.99
CA MET A 25 -30.47 11.81 -16.26
C MET A 25 -29.45 11.03 -17.09
N ALA A 26 -29.89 10.08 -17.93
CA ALA A 26 -29.02 9.35 -18.85
C ALA A 26 -28.41 10.27 -19.92
N LEU A 27 -29.22 11.18 -20.47
CA LEU A 27 -28.75 12.20 -21.42
C LEU A 27 -27.78 13.19 -20.77
N GLU A 28 -28.01 13.60 -19.52
CA GLU A 28 -27.07 14.44 -18.76
C GLU A 28 -25.77 13.71 -18.43
N ALA A 29 -25.83 12.43 -18.06
CA ALA A 29 -24.65 11.60 -17.84
C ALA A 29 -23.83 11.40 -19.12
N GLU A 30 -24.48 11.24 -20.28
CA GLU A 30 -23.82 11.23 -21.58
C GLU A 30 -23.18 12.58 -21.91
N ARG A 31 -23.86 13.70 -21.66
CA ARG A 31 -23.28 15.05 -21.83
C ARG A 31 -22.08 15.27 -20.91
N ALA A 32 -22.14 14.79 -19.67
CA ALA A 32 -21.03 14.83 -18.73
C ALA A 32 -19.84 13.97 -19.20
N ARG A 33 -20.10 12.78 -19.77
CA ARG A 33 -19.06 11.94 -20.40
C ARG A 33 -18.48 12.55 -21.68
N ARG A 34 -19.27 13.36 -22.40
CA ARG A 34 -18.82 14.12 -23.60
C ARG A 34 -18.16 15.46 -23.25
N LYS A 35 -18.00 15.82 -21.97
CA LYS A 35 -17.20 16.99 -21.58
C LYS A 35 -15.73 16.73 -21.91
N ARG A 36 -15.34 17.25 -23.07
CA ARG A 36 -13.99 17.47 -23.63
C ARG A 36 -13.01 16.29 -23.45
N LYS A 37 -12.75 15.57 -24.55
CA LYS A 37 -11.53 14.74 -24.63
C LYS A 37 -10.34 15.66 -24.34
N PRO A 38 -9.42 15.29 -23.42
CA PRO A 38 -8.27 16.13 -23.11
C PRO A 38 -7.49 16.37 -24.40
N THR A 39 -7.20 17.63 -24.67
CA THR A 39 -6.42 18.02 -25.84
C THR A 39 -5.01 17.46 -25.72
N ARG A 40 -4.35 17.23 -26.85
CA ARG A 40 -2.98 16.68 -26.86
C ARG A 40 -2.02 17.51 -25.99
N GLU A 41 -2.17 18.83 -26.00
CA GLU A 41 -1.41 19.77 -25.18
C GLU A 41 -1.68 19.60 -23.67
N GLU A 42 -2.94 19.39 -23.26
CA GLU A 42 -3.29 19.12 -21.85
C GLU A 42 -2.67 17.79 -21.39
N ILE A 43 -2.66 16.76 -22.25
CA ILE A 43 -2.02 15.47 -21.94
C ILE A 43 -0.50 15.64 -21.83
N GLU A 44 0.14 16.32 -22.78
CA GLU A 44 1.59 16.55 -22.77
C GLU A 44 2.02 17.37 -21.55
N PHE A 45 1.25 18.40 -21.17
CA PHE A 45 1.46 19.19 -19.97
C PHE A 45 1.30 18.36 -18.69
N SER A 46 0.26 17.51 -18.63
CA SER A 46 0.03 16.60 -17.50
C SER A 46 1.20 15.63 -17.35
N VAL A 47 1.61 14.97 -18.44
CA VAL A 47 2.75 14.05 -18.45
C VAL A 47 4.03 14.76 -18.03
N TRP A 48 4.26 15.98 -18.49
CA TRP A 48 5.43 16.76 -18.09
C TRP A 48 5.45 17.07 -16.58
N ILE A 49 4.31 17.49 -16.00
CA ILE A 49 4.17 17.70 -14.55
C ILE A 49 4.39 16.42 -13.77
N PHE A 50 3.76 15.31 -14.18
CA PHE A 50 3.90 14.04 -13.49
C PHE A 50 5.31 13.46 -13.60
N ASN A 51 6.08 13.83 -14.62
CA ASN A 51 7.45 13.34 -14.83
C ASN A 51 8.52 14.20 -14.13
N LEU A 52 8.19 15.42 -13.69
CA LEU A 52 9.10 16.31 -12.97
C LEU A 52 9.65 15.70 -11.65
N PRO A 53 8.83 15.08 -10.78
CA PRO A 53 9.33 14.43 -9.56
C PRO A 53 10.33 13.31 -9.86
N PHE A 54 10.05 12.48 -10.87
CA PHE A 54 10.93 11.38 -11.27
C PHE A 54 12.25 11.90 -11.84
N ARG A 55 12.21 12.98 -12.63
CA ARG A 55 13.42 13.68 -13.10
C ARG A 55 14.22 14.28 -11.95
N ALA A 56 13.56 14.89 -10.97
CA ALA A 56 14.20 15.46 -9.79
C ALA A 56 14.87 14.37 -8.93
N ILE A 57 14.21 13.24 -8.73
CA ILE A 57 14.78 12.07 -8.04
C ILE A 57 15.99 11.54 -8.82
N GLY A 58 15.89 11.37 -10.15
CA GLY A 58 17.01 10.94 -10.99
C GLY A 58 18.21 11.88 -10.90
N TRP A 59 17.98 13.20 -10.87
CA TRP A 59 19.02 14.20 -10.70
C TRP A 59 19.68 14.14 -9.31
N LEU A 60 18.87 13.97 -8.25
CA LEU A 60 19.35 13.77 -6.88
C LEU A 60 20.19 12.50 -6.73
N LEU A 61 19.79 11.41 -7.41
CA LEU A 61 20.55 10.17 -7.43
C LEU A 61 21.85 10.29 -8.25
N ALA A 62 21.88 11.14 -9.27
CA ALA A 62 23.06 11.36 -10.13
C ALA A 62 24.07 12.37 -9.56
N LEU A 63 23.63 13.31 -8.72
CA LEU A 63 24.46 14.33 -8.06
C LEU A 63 25.70 13.73 -7.36
N PRO A 64 25.58 12.68 -6.52
CA PRO A 64 26.71 12.06 -5.83
C PRO A 64 27.73 11.42 -6.79
N PHE A 65 27.29 10.87 -7.92
CA PHE A 65 28.17 10.31 -8.94
C PHE A 65 28.98 11.41 -9.65
N ARG A 66 28.35 12.56 -9.93
CA ARG A 66 29.01 13.71 -10.55
C ARG A 66 30.04 14.38 -9.64
N TYR A 67 29.81 14.39 -8.34
CA TYR A 67 30.72 15.01 -7.34
C TYR A 67 31.75 14.03 -6.73
N GLY A 68 31.88 12.81 -7.26
CA GLY A 68 32.88 11.85 -6.80
C GLY A 68 32.55 11.11 -5.49
N TYR A 69 31.37 11.37 -4.90
CA TYR A 69 30.85 10.70 -3.70
C TYR A 69 30.10 9.39 -4.03
N GLY A 70 30.14 8.93 -5.29
CA GLY A 70 29.38 7.77 -5.77
C GLY A 70 29.60 6.51 -4.95
N LYS A 71 30.82 6.28 -4.41
CA LYS A 71 31.09 5.16 -3.50
C LYS A 71 30.34 5.29 -2.18
N GLN A 72 30.41 6.43 -1.49
CA GLN A 72 29.72 6.64 -0.22
C GLN A 72 28.20 6.60 -0.39
N TYR A 73 27.69 7.09 -1.52
CA TYR A 73 26.26 7.04 -1.83
C TYR A 73 25.79 5.61 -2.15
N LEU A 74 26.59 4.83 -2.88
CA LEU A 74 26.31 3.40 -3.10
C LEU A 74 26.28 2.64 -1.76
N TRP A 75 27.24 2.90 -0.86
CA TRP A 75 27.23 2.32 0.48
C TRP A 75 26.04 2.78 1.31
N ALA A 76 25.63 4.04 1.22
CA ALA A 76 24.46 4.57 1.91
C ALA A 76 23.15 3.95 1.38
N LEU A 77 23.03 3.75 0.07
CA LEU A 77 21.89 3.05 -0.54
C LEU A 77 21.86 1.57 -0.14
N LEU A 78 23.01 0.89 -0.17
CA LEU A 78 23.13 -0.49 0.29
C LEU A 78 22.72 -0.59 1.77
N PHE A 79 23.19 0.33 2.61
CA PHE A 79 22.78 0.40 4.00
C PHE A 79 21.28 0.62 4.12
N LEU A 80 20.71 1.62 3.43
CA LEU A 80 19.31 2.00 3.56
C LEU A 80 18.34 0.89 3.09
N PHE A 81 18.68 0.18 2.01
CA PHE A 81 17.78 -0.83 1.43
C PHE A 81 18.01 -2.25 1.95
N PHE A 82 19.21 -2.57 2.43
CA PHE A 82 19.53 -3.94 2.87
C PHE A 82 19.81 -4.01 4.37
N VAL A 83 20.62 -3.11 4.91
CA VAL A 83 21.03 -3.18 6.33
C VAL A 83 19.96 -2.61 7.24
N ALA A 84 19.45 -1.42 6.94
CA ALA A 84 18.49 -0.70 7.77
C ALA A 84 17.20 -1.50 8.01
N PRO A 85 16.57 -2.14 7.00
CA PRO A 85 15.37 -2.95 7.23
C PRO A 85 15.68 -4.15 8.12
N VAL A 86 16.78 -4.85 7.88
CA VAL A 86 17.20 -6.00 8.70
C VAL A 86 17.43 -5.57 10.16
N THR A 87 18.18 -4.49 10.37
CA THR A 87 18.42 -3.97 11.73
C THR A 87 17.13 -3.52 12.41
N PHE A 88 16.19 -2.93 11.66
CA PHE A 88 14.89 -2.52 12.18
C PHE A 88 14.05 -3.73 12.59
N PHE A 89 13.97 -4.77 11.76
CA PHE A 89 13.26 -6.01 12.09
C PHE A 89 13.87 -6.71 13.30
N VAL A 90 15.20 -6.83 13.35
CA VAL A 90 15.91 -7.43 14.48
C VAL A 90 15.66 -6.61 15.76
N GLY A 91 15.75 -5.28 15.69
CA GLY A 91 15.46 -4.41 16.82
C GLY A 91 14.02 -4.54 17.32
N ALA A 92 13.05 -4.53 16.41
CA ALA A 92 11.64 -4.73 16.74
C ALA A 92 11.38 -6.11 17.38
N PHE A 93 12.04 -7.16 16.87
CA PHE A 93 11.95 -8.51 17.43
C PHE A 93 12.51 -8.58 18.85
N VAL A 94 13.70 -8.01 19.08
CA VAL A 94 14.32 -7.93 20.41
C VAL A 94 13.44 -7.15 21.39
N LEU A 95 12.89 -6.01 20.96
CA LEU A 95 11.95 -5.21 21.77
C LEU A 95 10.65 -5.97 22.06
N GLY A 96 10.14 -6.75 21.10
CA GLY A 96 8.98 -7.60 21.30
C GLY A 96 9.21 -8.68 22.37
N ILE A 97 10.40 -9.30 22.37
CA ILE A 97 10.80 -10.28 23.38
C ILE A 97 11.01 -9.61 24.74
N HIS A 98 11.60 -8.42 24.77
CA HIS A 98 11.72 -7.63 25.99
C HIS A 98 10.36 -7.29 26.60
N ALA A 99 9.39 -6.87 25.78
CA ALA A 99 8.05 -6.52 26.23
C ALA A 99 7.24 -7.74 26.72
N HIS A 100 7.38 -8.88 26.05
CA HIS A 100 6.59 -10.08 26.32
C HIS A 100 7.43 -11.37 26.34
N PRO A 101 8.36 -11.53 27.30
CA PRO A 101 9.30 -12.66 27.32
C PRO A 101 8.60 -14.00 27.53
N GLN A 102 7.49 -14.01 28.30
CA GLN A 102 6.72 -15.22 28.56
C GLN A 102 5.99 -15.74 27.31
N ALA A 103 5.49 -14.83 26.47
CA ALA A 103 4.83 -15.20 25.21
C ALA A 103 5.84 -15.85 24.23
N PHE A 104 7.05 -15.30 24.17
CA PHE A 104 8.14 -15.85 23.36
C PHE A 104 8.58 -17.24 23.83
N LEU A 105 8.73 -17.45 25.14
CA LEU A 105 9.08 -18.77 25.69
C LEU A 105 7.97 -19.80 25.50
N ALA A 106 6.70 -19.41 25.63
CA ALA A 106 5.56 -20.29 25.35
C ALA A 106 5.50 -20.70 23.87
N PHE A 107 5.75 -19.74 22.97
CA PHE A 107 5.90 -20.02 21.54
C PHE A 107 7.04 -21.02 21.28
N TRP A 108 8.20 -20.81 21.89
CA TRP A 108 9.35 -21.72 21.76
C TRP A 108 9.03 -23.13 22.26
N GLN A 109 8.36 -23.26 23.40
CA GLN A 109 7.94 -24.57 23.91
C GLN A 109 7.00 -25.29 22.93
N THR A 110 6.07 -24.54 22.32
CA THR A 110 5.15 -25.08 21.31
C THR A 110 5.91 -25.54 20.06
N TYR A 111 6.90 -24.76 19.63
CA TYR A 111 7.78 -25.11 18.51
C TYR A 111 8.61 -26.37 18.80
N VAL A 112 9.17 -26.51 19.99
CA VAL A 112 9.94 -27.71 20.40
C VAL A 112 9.08 -28.97 20.41
N ILE A 113 7.81 -28.87 20.81
CA ILE A 113 6.88 -30.01 20.77
C ILE A 113 6.67 -30.48 19.33
N GLN A 114 6.58 -29.56 18.37
CA GLN A 114 6.42 -29.86 16.95
C GLN A 114 7.75 -30.29 16.29
N HIS A 115 8.88 -29.83 16.82
CA HIS A 115 10.22 -30.11 16.31
C HIS A 115 11.16 -30.54 17.44
N PRO A 116 11.13 -31.82 17.85
CA PRO A 116 11.90 -32.31 19.00
C PRO A 116 13.41 -32.05 18.89
N GLY A 117 13.98 -32.02 17.69
CA GLY A 117 15.39 -31.70 17.46
C GLY A 117 15.79 -30.27 17.89
N ALA A 118 14.83 -29.35 17.95
CA ALA A 118 15.04 -27.99 18.43
C ALA A 118 15.15 -27.91 19.95
N ALA A 119 14.77 -28.96 20.70
CA ALA A 119 14.89 -28.98 22.16
C ALA A 119 16.31 -28.70 22.65
N SER A 120 17.31 -29.15 21.89
CA SER A 120 18.74 -28.93 22.14
C SER A 120 19.15 -27.45 22.16
N TRP A 121 18.35 -26.55 21.59
CA TRP A 121 18.58 -25.11 21.54
C TRP A 121 17.87 -24.32 22.66
N THR A 122 17.11 -25.01 23.52
CA THR A 122 16.31 -24.35 24.56
C THR A 122 17.17 -23.55 25.55
N TRP A 123 18.40 -24.00 25.84
CA TRP A 123 19.33 -23.24 26.69
C TRP A 123 19.72 -21.91 26.06
N ALA A 124 19.95 -21.87 24.74
CA ALA A 124 20.32 -20.67 24.01
C ALA A 124 19.15 -19.68 23.92
N ILE A 125 17.93 -20.19 23.70
CA ILE A 125 16.71 -19.37 23.68
C ILE A 125 16.39 -18.77 25.05
N ARG A 126 16.59 -19.52 26.14
CA ARG A 126 16.48 -18.98 27.50
C ARG A 126 17.52 -17.90 27.75
N GLY A 127 18.80 -18.18 27.46
CA GLY A 127 19.87 -17.20 27.61
C GLY A 127 19.64 -15.92 26.79
N PHE A 128 19.15 -16.05 25.57
CA PHE A 128 18.77 -14.92 24.73
C PHE A 128 17.60 -14.12 25.32
N THR A 129 16.56 -14.80 25.79
CA THR A 129 15.40 -14.13 26.44
C THR A 129 15.84 -13.36 27.69
N ASP A 130 16.74 -13.93 28.49
CA ASP A 130 17.28 -13.28 29.68
C ASP A 130 18.15 -12.06 29.32
N LEU A 131 18.98 -12.15 28.27
CA LEU A 131 19.73 -11.00 27.74
C LEU A 131 18.81 -9.88 27.25
N CYS A 132 17.64 -10.23 26.69
CA CYS A 132 16.67 -9.24 26.24
C CYS A 132 15.89 -8.58 27.39
N ARG A 133 16.00 -9.04 28.65
CA ARG A 133 15.19 -8.51 29.76
C ARG A 133 15.75 -7.24 30.43
N TRP A 134 17.03 -6.92 30.25
CA TRP A 134 17.77 -5.80 30.84
C TRP A 134 17.66 -5.67 32.38
#